data_AF-A0A851FWU2-F1
#
_entry.id   AF-A0A851FWU2-F1
#
_cell.length_a   1.000
_cell.length_b   1.000
_cell.length_c   1.000
_cell.angle_alpha   90.00
_cell.angle_beta   90.00
_cell.angle_gamma   90.00
#
_symmetry.space_group_name_H-M   'P 1'
#
loop_
_entity.id
_entity.type
_entity.pdbx_description
1 polymer ?
#
loop_
_entity_poly.entity_id
_entity_poly.type
_entity_poly.pdbx_seq_one_letter_code
_entity_poly.pdbx_strand_id
1 'polypeptide(L)'
;MKKLLLAPLLCFSSLAMATQPVSDTEATNQLRLMNNQLELISSTLASNQQRMFTCTDGEKNYTVGLNVERNGSQYKCMLKSDHTEWVQQPKLSMK
;
A
#
# COMPACT_ATOMS: atom_id res chain seq x y z
N MET A 1 -72.91 -53.96 -8.44
CA MET A 1 -72.15 -53.08 -9.35
C MET A 1 -71.10 -52.33 -8.54
N LYS A 2 -69.82 -52.56 -8.86
CA LYS A 2 -68.64 -52.20 -8.06
C LYS A 2 -68.25 -50.75 -8.39
N LYS A 3 -68.36 -49.82 -7.43
CA LYS A 3 -67.98 -48.41 -7.63
C LYS A 3 -66.46 -48.32 -7.48
N LEU A 4 -65.74 -48.12 -8.58
CA LEU A 4 -64.33 -47.76 -8.54
C LEU A 4 -64.19 -46.32 -8.04
N LEU A 5 -63.49 -46.14 -6.93
CA LEU A 5 -63.02 -44.84 -6.49
C LEU A 5 -61.71 -44.55 -7.24
N LEU A 6 -61.76 -43.67 -8.25
CA LEU A 6 -60.56 -43.08 -8.83
C LEU A 6 -60.06 -42.00 -7.86
N ALA A 7 -58.93 -42.25 -7.20
CA ALA A 7 -58.18 -41.22 -6.51
C ALA A 7 -57.45 -40.35 -7.55
N PRO A 8 -57.51 -39.01 -7.47
CA PRO A 8 -56.69 -38.17 -8.33
C PRO A 8 -55.24 -38.25 -7.83
N LEU A 9 -54.37 -38.84 -8.65
CA LEU A 9 -52.91 -38.74 -8.54
C LEU A 9 -52.54 -37.26 -8.65
N LEU A 10 -52.31 -36.62 -7.50
CA LEU A 10 -51.70 -35.30 -7.42
C LEU A 10 -50.25 -35.41 -7.86
N CYS A 11 -50.01 -35.32 -9.18
CA CYS A 11 -48.70 -35.05 -9.74
C CYS A 11 -48.30 -33.62 -9.38
N PHE A 12 -47.70 -33.45 -8.20
CA PHE A 12 -46.97 -32.23 -7.87
C PHE A 12 -45.68 -32.21 -8.69
N SER A 13 -45.74 -31.56 -9.86
CA SER A 13 -44.55 -31.20 -10.62
C SER A 13 -43.73 -30.22 -9.79
N SER A 14 -42.77 -30.70 -9.01
CA SER A 14 -41.77 -29.84 -8.36
C SER A 14 -40.90 -29.22 -9.45
N LEU A 15 -41.22 -27.99 -9.86
CA LEU A 15 -40.27 -27.14 -10.57
C LEU A 15 -39.12 -26.84 -9.58
N ALA A 16 -38.09 -27.68 -9.60
CA ALA A 16 -36.82 -27.35 -9.00
C ALA A 16 -36.20 -26.22 -9.83
N MET A 17 -36.43 -24.98 -9.42
CA MET A 17 -35.70 -23.84 -9.97
C MET A 17 -34.25 -23.95 -9.51
N ALA A 18 -33.38 -24.47 -10.38
CA ALA A 18 -31.95 -24.38 -10.17
C ALA A 18 -31.55 -22.89 -10.24
N THR A 19 -31.30 -22.29 -9.07
CA THR A 19 -30.77 -20.93 -8.99
C THR A 19 -29.34 -20.95 -9.53
N GLN A 20 -29.15 -20.51 -10.77
CA GLN A 20 -27.81 -20.22 -11.27
C GLN A 20 -27.22 -19.09 -10.42
N PRO A 21 -25.96 -19.18 -9.96
CA PRO A 21 -25.35 -18.06 -9.25
C PRO A 21 -25.32 -16.87 -10.20
N VAL A 22 -26.01 -15.79 -9.83
CA VAL A 22 -25.94 -14.53 -10.54
C VAL A 22 -24.55 -13.97 -10.26
N SER A 23 -23.61 -14.22 -11.18
CA SER A 23 -22.32 -13.55 -11.14
C SER A 23 -22.55 -12.11 -11.54
N ASP A 24 -22.54 -11.21 -10.56
CA ASP A 24 -22.50 -9.78 -10.83
C ASP A 24 -21.15 -9.45 -11.47
N THR A 25 -21.15 -9.54 -12.80
CA THR A 25 -19.98 -9.36 -13.65
C THR A 25 -19.48 -7.93 -13.54
N GLU A 26 -20.39 -6.98 -13.30
CA GLU A 26 -20.05 -5.58 -13.09
C GLU A 26 -19.33 -5.39 -11.75
N ALA A 27 -19.89 -5.91 -10.65
CA ALA A 27 -19.23 -5.86 -9.35
C ALA A 27 -17.84 -6.55 -9.38
N THR A 28 -17.73 -7.68 -10.08
CA THR A 28 -16.46 -8.39 -10.24
C THR A 28 -15.43 -7.58 -11.04
N ASN A 29 -15.88 -6.90 -12.10
CA ASN A 29 -15.03 -6.01 -12.89
C ASN A 29 -14.57 -4.80 -12.08
N GLN A 30 -15.45 -4.20 -11.29
CA GLN A 30 -15.11 -3.08 -10.41
C GLN A 30 -14.08 -3.47 -9.35
N LEU A 31 -14.27 -4.63 -8.70
CA LEU A 31 -13.29 -5.17 -7.75
C LEU A 31 -11.93 -5.41 -8.41
N ARG A 32 -11.91 -5.95 -9.63
CA ARG A 32 -10.66 -6.13 -10.39
C ARG A 32 -9.97 -4.81 -10.68
N LEU A 33 -10.72 -3.77 -11.08
CA LEU A 33 -10.18 -2.44 -11.32
C LEU A 33 -9.60 -1.83 -10.03
N MET A 34 -10.31 -1.93 -8.90
CA MET A 34 -9.83 -1.46 -7.61
C MET A 34 -8.54 -2.16 -7.18
N ASN A 35 -8.46 -3.49 -7.33
CA ASN A 35 -7.24 -4.24 -7.00
C ASN A 35 -6.05 -3.80 -7.85
N ASN A 36 -6.24 -3.63 -9.16
CA ASN A 36 -5.19 -3.14 -10.05
C ASN A 36 -4.73 -1.72 -9.68
N GLN A 37 -5.66 -0.84 -9.27
CA GLN A 37 -5.31 0.51 -8.81
C GLN A 37 -4.52 0.47 -7.50
N LEU A 38 -4.90 -0.39 -6.55
CA LEU A 38 -4.17 -0.56 -5.30
C LEU A 38 -2.75 -1.08 -5.53
N GLU A 39 -2.58 -2.04 -6.45
CA GLU A 39 -1.26 -2.56 -6.83
C GLU A 39 -0.38 -1.45 -7.43
N LEU A 40 -0.92 -0.64 -8.34
CA LEU A 40 -0.21 0.51 -8.93
C LEU A 40 0.18 1.56 -7.88
N ILE A 41 -0.72 1.87 -6.93
CA ILE A 41 -0.42 2.80 -5.84
C ILE A 41 0.70 2.23 -4.97
N SER A 42 0.63 0.94 -4.62
CA SER A 42 1.64 0.27 -3.80
C SER A 42 3.01 0.26 -4.48
N SER A 43 3.08 -0.10 -5.76
CA SER A 43 4.32 -0.09 -6.53
C SER A 43 4.90 1.32 -6.65
N THR A 44 4.04 2.31 -6.87
CA THR A 44 4.43 3.72 -6.96
C THR A 44 4.97 4.22 -5.62
N LEU A 45 4.34 3.85 -4.50
CA LEU A 45 4.77 4.24 -3.16
C LEU A 45 6.09 3.55 -2.78
N ALA A 46 6.26 2.27 -3.12
CA ALA A 46 7.51 1.55 -2.95
C ALA A 46 8.65 2.17 -3.78
N SER A 47 8.37 2.62 -5.02
CA SER A 47 9.35 3.36 -5.82
C SER A 47 9.62 4.77 -5.32
N ASN A 48 8.62 5.42 -4.70
CA ASN A 48 8.72 6.76 -4.11
C ASN A 48 9.17 6.75 -2.65
N GLN A 49 9.65 5.62 -2.11
CA GLN A 49 10.61 5.66 -1.01
C GLN A 49 11.91 6.29 -1.53
N GLN A 50 11.85 7.60 -1.74
CA GLN A 50 13.01 8.46 -1.80
C GLN A 50 13.75 8.18 -0.50
N ARG A 51 14.93 7.55 -0.61
CA ARG A 51 15.77 7.30 0.56
C ARG A 51 16.04 8.66 1.19
N MET A 52 15.35 8.93 2.29
CA MET A 52 15.57 10.16 3.03
C MET A 52 16.92 10.03 3.71
N PHE A 53 17.93 10.61 3.07
CA PHE A 53 19.27 10.69 3.58
C PHE A 53 19.31 11.75 4.68
N THR A 54 19.55 11.30 5.92
CA THR A 54 19.61 12.17 7.10
C THR A 54 20.75 11.76 8.00
N CYS A 55 21.47 12.72 8.55
CA CYS A 55 22.40 12.47 9.65
C CYS A 55 21.66 12.52 10.98
N THR A 56 22.11 11.76 11.97
CA THR A 56 21.58 11.84 13.34
C THR A 56 22.68 12.20 14.32
N ASP A 57 22.35 12.96 15.36
CA ASP A 57 23.25 13.22 16.49
C ASP A 57 23.00 12.27 17.69
N GLY A 58 22.05 11.34 17.53
CA GLY A 58 21.55 10.41 18.56
C GLY A 58 20.18 10.78 19.14
N GLU A 59 19.73 12.02 18.97
CA GLU A 59 18.43 12.52 19.47
C GLU A 59 17.53 13.00 18.32
N LYS A 60 18.12 13.69 17.34
CA LYS A 60 17.41 14.33 16.23
C LYS A 60 17.97 13.87 14.89
N ASN A 61 17.13 13.96 13.86
CA ASN A 61 17.51 13.73 12.47
C ASN A 61 17.66 15.07 11.75
N TYR A 62 18.72 15.17 10.96
CA TYR A 62 19.13 16.36 10.23
C TYR A 62 19.18 16.03 8.76
N THR A 63 18.43 16.78 7.96
CA THR A 63 18.47 16.72 6.50
C THR A 63 19.88 17.01 5.99
N VAL A 64 20.27 16.34 4.91
CA VAL A 64 21.51 16.62 4.19
C VAL A 64 21.63 18.11 3.85
N GLY A 65 22.83 18.65 4.05
CA GLY A 65 23.16 20.05 3.83
C GLY A 65 23.09 20.93 5.08
N LEU A 66 22.43 20.47 6.14
CA LEU A 66 22.37 21.21 7.41
C LEU A 66 23.74 21.28 8.10
N ASN A 67 24.03 22.45 8.67
CA ASN A 67 25.17 22.68 9.53
C ASN A 67 24.73 22.67 11.00
N VAL A 68 25.52 22.02 11.84
CA VAL A 68 25.33 21.96 13.30
C VAL A 68 26.63 22.33 13.99
N GLU A 69 26.53 22.98 15.14
CA GLU A 69 27.68 23.25 15.99
C GLU A 69 27.67 22.30 17.19
N ARG A 70 28.78 21.60 17.41
CA ARG A 70 28.96 20.70 18.55
C ARG A 70 30.37 20.87 19.09
N ASN A 71 30.50 21.11 20.41
CA ASN A 71 31.79 21.30 21.09
C ASN A 71 32.69 22.36 20.42
N GLY A 72 32.11 23.47 19.97
CA GLY A 72 32.84 24.57 19.31
C GLY A 72 33.42 24.23 17.94
N SER A 73 32.97 23.14 17.32
CA SER A 73 33.27 22.75 15.94
C SER A 73 31.98 22.69 15.12
N GLN A 74 32.06 23.16 13.88
CA GLN A 74 30.94 23.08 12.94
C GLN A 74 31.02 21.78 12.14
N TYR A 75 29.88 21.11 11.97
CA TYR A 75 29.73 19.89 11.19
C TYR A 75 28.62 20.10 10.18
N LYS A 76 28.80 19.54 8.99
CA LYS A 76 27.77 19.53 7.94
C LYS A 76 27.33 18.10 7.69
N CYS A 77 26.03 17.87 7.64
CA CYS A 77 25.50 16.60 7.18
C CYS A 77 25.70 16.51 5.66
N MET A 78 26.52 15.56 5.20
CA MET A 78 26.82 15.39 3.78
C MET A 78 26.35 14.03 3.27
N LEU A 79 25.75 14.03 2.08
CA LEU A 79 25.49 12.80 1.33
C LEU A 79 26.75 12.41 0.56
N LYS A 80 27.29 11.24 0.87
CA LYS A 80 28.38 10.61 0.13
C LYS A 80 27.87 9.37 -0.58
N SER A 81 27.67 9.51 -1.90
CA SER A 81 27.18 8.47 -2.81
C SER A 81 25.85 7.82 -2.38
N ASP A 82 25.89 6.97 -1.35
CA ASP A 82 24.80 6.13 -0.86
C ASP A 82 24.58 6.19 0.66
N HIS A 83 25.35 6.99 1.42
CA HIS A 83 25.18 7.16 2.86
C HIS A 83 25.43 8.61 3.28
N THR A 84 25.04 8.95 4.51
CA THR A 84 25.25 10.28 5.08
C THR A 84 26.26 10.25 6.21
N GLU A 85 27.11 11.26 6.26
CA GLU A 85 28.11 11.42 7.32
C GLU A 85 28.22 12.88 7.80
N TRP A 86 28.65 13.05 9.03
CA TRP A 86 29.00 14.35 9.60
C TRP A 86 30.42 14.74 9.19
N VAL A 87 30.55 15.81 8.42
CA VAL A 87 31.85 16.34 7.97
C VAL A 87 32.17 17.62 8.72
N GLN A 88 33.25 17.61 9.50
CA GLN A 88 33.74 18.81 10.19
C GLN A 88 34.12 19.88 9.15
N GLN A 89 33.56 21.08 9.31
CA GLN A 89 33.83 22.20 8.43
C GLN A 89 35.08 22.95 8.93
N PRO A 90 35.96 23.40 8.02
CA PRO A 90 37.09 24.23 8.40
C PRO A 90 36.60 25.52 9.03
N LYS A 91 37.22 25.94 10.15
CA LYS A 91 37.00 27.28 10.70
C LYS A 91 37.58 28.28 9.70
N LEU A 92 36.71 28.98 8.97
CA LEU A 92 37.10 30.15 8.20
C LEU A 92 37.56 31.23 9.17
N SER A 93 38.86 31.24 9.47
CA SER A 93 39.50 32.38 10.12
C SER A 93 39.52 33.51 9.09
N MET A 94 38.48 34.35 9.06
CA MET A 94 38.60 35.65 8.42
C MET A 94 39.62 36.46 9.23
N LYS A 95 40.79 36.61 8.65
CA LYS A 95 41.92 37.37 9.18
C LYS A 95 41.83 38.81 8.72
#